data_AF-A0A9E2J3V4-F1
#
_entry.id   AF-A0A9E2J3V4-F1
#
_cell.length_a   1.000
_cell.length_b   1.000
_cell.length_c   1.000
_cell.angle_alpha   90.00
_cell.angle_beta   90.00
_cell.angle_gamma   90.00
#
_symmetry.space_group_name_H-M   'P 1'
#
loop_
_entity.id
_entity.type
_entity.pdbx_description
1 polymer ?
#
loop_
_entity_poly.entity_id
_entity_poly.type
_entity_poly.pdbx_seq_one_letter_code
_entity_poly.pdbx_strand_id
1 'polypeptide(L)'
;MNNLFKLFVLFLLVSASFVGAKGKYGVIGKVYTAERALELYGPVQKSIEMDKSDLIAMLDQCENYMMFKIKNNEVVIADDNRNVLTSNKIYLTSSILTVVSRNDAISENEKLNLVSKNKVMDIINSENSDRVKFEIRETIQTISSTLMVLDFILQSR
;
A
#
# COMPACT_ATOMS: atom_id res chain seq x y z
N MET A 1 -22.96 -32.73 -32.16
CA MET A 1 -22.40 -32.25 -30.87
C MET A 1 -23.40 -31.28 -30.26
N ASN A 2 -24.19 -31.75 -29.29
CA ASN A 2 -25.43 -31.11 -28.85
C ASN A 2 -25.18 -29.71 -28.29
N ASN A 3 -26.08 -28.76 -28.56
CA ASN A 3 -25.98 -27.38 -28.06
C ASN A 3 -25.87 -27.32 -26.52
N LEU A 4 -26.38 -28.34 -25.83
CA LEU A 4 -26.25 -28.51 -24.38
C LEU A 4 -24.79 -28.79 -23.92
N PHE A 5 -24.03 -29.55 -24.70
CA PHE A 5 -22.61 -29.82 -24.41
C PHE A 5 -21.75 -28.56 -24.62
N LYS A 6 -22.06 -27.78 -25.65
CA LYS A 6 -21.40 -26.48 -25.89
C LYS A 6 -21.68 -25.47 -24.78
N LEU A 7 -22.91 -25.42 -24.27
CA LEU A 7 -23.29 -24.54 -23.17
C LEU A 7 -22.61 -24.93 -21.85
N PHE A 8 -22.46 -26.24 -21.60
CA PHE A 8 -21.75 -26.76 -20.43
C PHE A 8 -20.24 -26.42 -20.46
N VAL A 9 -19.60 -26.54 -21.63
CA VAL A 9 -18.19 -26.16 -21.82
C VAL A 9 -17.99 -24.65 -21.65
N LEU A 10 -18.94 -23.83 -22.11
CA LEU A 10 -18.90 -22.37 -21.92
C LEU A 10 -19.00 -21.99 -20.44
N PHE A 11 -19.86 -22.67 -19.67
CA PHE A 11 -20.02 -22.42 -18.24
C PHE A 11 -18.75 -22.79 -17.44
N LEU A 12 -18.02 -23.83 -17.87
CA LEU A 12 -16.76 -24.26 -17.28
C LEU A 12 -15.59 -23.29 -17.56
N LEU A 13 -15.58 -22.64 -18.72
CA LEU A 13 -14.57 -21.64 -19.07
C LEU A 13 -14.75 -20.30 -18.34
N VAL A 14 -16.00 -19.92 -18.01
CA VAL A 14 -16.28 -18.68 -17.28
C VAL A 14 -15.98 -18.81 -15.78
N SER A 15 -16.19 -19.99 -15.19
CA SER A 15 -15.93 -20.22 -13.76
C SER A 15 -14.44 -20.28 -13.40
N ALA A 16 -13.58 -20.66 -14.35
CA ALA A 16 -12.12 -20.71 -14.14
C ALA A 16 -11.45 -19.32 -14.04
N SER A 17 -12.13 -18.26 -14.45
CA SER A 17 -11.56 -16.90 -14.53
C SER A 17 -11.66 -16.09 -13.24
N PHE A 18 -12.27 -16.63 -12.17
CA PHE A 18 -12.47 -15.93 -10.90
C PHE A 18 -11.55 -16.40 -9.76
N VAL A 19 -10.35 -16.89 -10.08
CA VAL A 19 -9.30 -17.01 -9.07
C VAL A 19 -8.65 -15.64 -8.92
N GLY A 20 -9.25 -14.77 -8.11
CA GLY A 20 -8.60 -13.54 -7.68
C GLY A 20 -7.25 -13.90 -7.06
N ALA A 21 -6.16 -13.42 -7.65
CA ALA A 21 -4.81 -13.69 -7.18
C ALA A 21 -4.69 -13.29 -5.70
N LYS A 22 -4.67 -14.28 -4.80
CA LYS A 22 -4.32 -14.06 -3.41
C LYS A 22 -2.80 -14.03 -3.35
N GLY A 23 -2.21 -12.87 -3.09
CA GLY A 23 -0.78 -12.74 -2.89
C GLY A 23 -0.26 -13.66 -1.76
N LYS A 24 1.06 -13.83 -1.69
CA LYS A 24 1.78 -14.73 -0.77
C LYS A 24 1.33 -14.68 0.70
N TYR A 25 0.88 -13.52 1.16
CA TYR A 25 0.50 -13.25 2.55
C TYR A 25 -1.02 -13.13 2.76
N GLY A 26 -1.84 -13.37 1.73
CA GLY A 26 -3.27 -13.07 1.75
C GLY A 26 -3.56 -11.57 1.68
N VAL A 27 -4.72 -11.14 2.18
CA VAL A 27 -5.08 -9.72 2.24
C VAL A 27 -4.57 -9.12 3.55
N ILE A 28 -3.76 -8.07 3.47
CA ILE A 28 -3.12 -7.38 4.60
C ILE A 28 -3.65 -5.94 4.70
N GLY A 29 -3.94 -5.53 5.94
CA GLY A 29 -4.51 -4.23 6.29
C GLY A 29 -6.04 -4.26 6.43
N LYS A 30 -6.57 -3.51 7.39
CA LYS A 30 -8.01 -3.35 7.61
C LYS A 30 -8.42 -1.90 7.40
N VAL A 31 -9.58 -1.71 6.78
CA VAL A 31 -10.15 -0.39 6.54
C VAL A 31 -11.20 -0.11 7.60
N TYR A 32 -11.10 1.05 8.23
CA TYR A 32 -12.02 1.58 9.22
C TYR A 32 -12.58 2.92 8.76
N THR A 33 -13.71 3.34 9.33
CA THR A 33 -14.14 4.73 9.25
C THR A 33 -13.18 5.62 10.05
N ALA A 34 -13.11 6.90 9.71
CA ALA A 34 -12.27 7.85 10.45
C ALA A 34 -12.61 7.91 11.95
N GLU A 35 -13.91 7.88 12.30
CA GLU A 35 -14.38 7.83 13.69
C GLU A 35 -13.90 6.56 14.41
N ARG A 36 -14.07 5.40 13.78
CA ARG A 36 -13.63 4.14 14.38
C ARG A 36 -12.12 4.07 14.55
N ALA A 37 -11.36 4.62 13.61
CA ALA A 37 -9.91 4.70 13.71
C ALA A 37 -9.45 5.65 14.83
N LEU A 38 -10.18 6.75 15.07
CA LEU A 38 -9.93 7.66 16.19
C LEU A 38 -10.10 6.95 17.54
N GLU A 39 -11.16 6.15 17.70
CA GLU A 39 -11.38 5.36 18.92
C GLU A 39 -10.29 4.30 19.15
N LEU A 40 -9.81 3.66 18.08
CA LEU A 40 -8.86 2.56 18.17
C LEU A 40 -7.42 3.03 18.38
N TYR A 41 -7.03 4.13 17.73
CA TYR A 41 -5.63 4.52 17.54
C TYR A 41 -5.31 5.93 18.03
N GLY A 42 -6.32 6.66 18.52
CA GLY A 42 -6.19 8.03 18.95
C GLY A 42 -6.09 9.03 17.79
N PRO A 43 -5.87 10.31 18.13
CA PRO A 43 -5.81 11.38 17.16
C PRO A 43 -4.60 11.26 16.24
N VAL A 44 -4.69 11.92 15.08
CA VAL A 44 -3.56 12.06 14.15
C VAL A 44 -2.52 12.98 14.78
N GLN A 45 -1.30 12.48 14.96
CA GLN A 45 -0.16 13.25 15.46
C GLN A 45 0.58 13.95 14.31
N LYS A 46 0.56 13.32 13.13
CA LYS A 46 1.23 13.82 11.93
C LYS A 46 0.53 13.32 10.68
N SER A 47 0.44 14.16 9.67
CA SER A 47 -0.13 13.82 8.36
C SER A 47 0.81 14.33 7.26
N ILE A 48 1.12 13.46 6.30
CA ILE A 48 1.87 13.79 5.09
C ILE A 48 0.95 13.48 3.91
N GLU A 49 0.70 14.49 3.08
CA GLU A 49 -0.15 14.35 1.91
C GLU A 49 0.67 13.93 0.70
N MET A 50 0.09 13.08 -0.14
CA MET A 50 0.64 12.62 -1.41
C MET A 50 -0.42 12.76 -2.50
N ASP A 51 0.01 13.15 -3.69
CA ASP A 51 -0.85 13.16 -4.87
C ASP A 51 -1.35 11.75 -5.18
N LYS A 52 -2.67 11.60 -5.35
CA LYS A 52 -3.31 10.33 -5.70
C LYS A 52 -2.72 9.74 -6.98
N SER A 53 -2.43 10.58 -7.98
CA SER A 53 -1.81 10.14 -9.24
C SER A 53 -0.45 9.49 -9.02
N ASP A 54 0.36 10.06 -8.13
CA ASP A 54 1.71 9.56 -7.86
C ASP A 54 1.64 8.24 -7.11
N LEU A 55 0.74 8.14 -6.12
CA LEU A 55 0.50 6.89 -5.41
C LEU A 55 0.00 5.79 -6.35
N ILE A 56 -0.90 6.10 -7.28
CA ILE A 56 -1.37 5.13 -8.30
C ILE A 56 -0.19 4.66 -9.17
N ALA A 57 0.64 5.58 -9.66
CA ALA A 57 1.81 5.23 -10.48
C ALA A 57 2.83 4.36 -9.73
N MET A 58 2.94 4.52 -8.41
CA MET A 58 3.75 3.62 -7.56
C MET A 58 3.05 2.26 -7.38
N LEU A 59 1.74 2.24 -7.11
CA LEU A 59 0.98 1.00 -6.98
C LEU A 59 1.00 0.16 -8.26
N ASP A 60 1.08 0.77 -9.43
CA ASP A 60 1.21 0.07 -10.72
C ASP A 60 2.52 -0.71 -10.85
N GLN A 61 3.55 -0.36 -10.08
CA GLN A 61 4.81 -1.10 -9.96
C GLN A 61 4.76 -2.22 -8.91
N CYS A 62 3.73 -2.23 -8.06
CA CYS A 62 3.48 -3.30 -7.11
C CYS A 62 2.66 -4.43 -7.74
N GLU A 63 3.03 -5.68 -7.43
CA GLU A 63 2.29 -6.87 -7.84
C GLU A 63 1.06 -7.07 -6.96
N ASN A 64 1.27 -7.26 -5.65
CA ASN A 64 0.21 -7.60 -4.69
C ASN A 64 0.19 -6.69 -3.47
N TYR A 65 1.36 -6.18 -3.08
CA TYR A 65 1.57 -5.46 -1.83
C TYR A 65 2.35 -4.18 -2.04
N MET A 66 2.05 -3.20 -1.20
CA MET A 66 2.84 -2.00 -1.05
C MET A 66 3.44 -1.99 0.35
N MET A 67 4.71 -1.65 0.44
CA MET A 67 5.37 -1.35 1.70
C MET A 67 5.50 0.15 1.86
N PHE A 68 5.30 0.68 3.07
CA PHE A 68 5.54 2.09 3.33
C PHE A 68 6.07 2.37 4.73
N LYS A 69 6.67 3.55 4.92
CA LYS A 69 7.02 4.08 6.23
C LYS A 69 7.07 5.60 6.20
N ILE A 70 6.61 6.22 7.28
CA ILE A 70 6.85 7.63 7.56
C ILE A 70 8.14 7.77 8.37
N LYS A 71 9.11 8.52 7.85
CA LYS A 71 10.41 8.78 8.48
C LYS A 71 10.89 10.18 8.09
N ASN A 72 11.43 10.94 9.03
CA ASN A 72 11.99 12.27 8.77
C ASN A 72 11.07 13.23 7.99
N ASN A 73 9.75 13.18 8.25
CA ASN A 73 8.74 13.98 7.56
C ASN A 73 8.49 13.61 6.09
N GLU A 74 8.93 12.42 5.67
CA GLU A 74 8.75 11.90 4.32
C GLU A 74 8.08 10.53 4.38
N VAL A 75 7.35 10.19 3.32
CA VAL A 75 6.81 8.85 3.09
C VAL A 75 7.77 8.14 2.16
N VAL A 76 8.24 6.97 2.59
CA VAL A 76 8.99 6.07 1.73
C VAL A 76 8.08 4.93 1.34
N ILE A 77 7.99 4.64 0.04
CA ILE A 77 7.17 3.55 -0.52
C ILE A 77 8.08 2.56 -1.23
N ALA A 78 7.81 1.27 -1.08
CA ALA A 78 8.50 0.20 -1.76
C ALA A 78 7.54 -0.87 -2.28
N ASP A 79 7.96 -1.60 -3.32
CA ASP A 79 7.21 -2.71 -3.90
C ASP A 79 7.28 -4.00 -3.06
N ASP A 80 6.66 -5.07 -3.56
CA ASP A 80 6.67 -6.41 -2.97
C ASP A 80 8.09 -6.97 -2.71
N ASN A 81 9.08 -6.51 -3.47
CA ASN A 81 10.49 -6.92 -3.42
C ASN A 81 11.36 -5.94 -2.61
N ARG A 82 10.76 -4.96 -1.92
CA ARG A 82 11.44 -3.88 -1.20
C ARG A 82 12.25 -2.92 -2.10
N ASN A 83 11.97 -2.87 -3.40
CA ASN A 83 12.51 -1.82 -4.26
C ASN A 83 11.81 -0.50 -3.95
N VAL A 84 12.57 0.54 -3.61
CA VAL A 84 12.03 1.87 -3.29
C VAL A 84 11.46 2.53 -4.54
N LEU A 85 10.22 2.99 -4.46
CA LEU A 85 9.46 3.58 -5.56
C LEU A 85 9.37 5.11 -5.48
N THR A 86 9.58 5.68 -4.28
CA THR A 86 9.60 7.14 -4.08
C THR A 86 10.85 7.76 -4.70
N SER A 87 10.67 8.83 -5.46
CA SER A 87 11.65 9.45 -6.35
C SER A 87 12.62 10.43 -5.67
N ASN A 88 12.79 10.40 -4.35
CA ASN A 88 14.00 10.95 -3.73
C ASN A 88 15.17 10.01 -4.07
N LYS A 89 15.68 10.21 -5.28
CA LYS A 89 16.71 9.40 -5.93
C LYS A 89 18.04 9.62 -5.25
N ILE A 90 18.59 8.60 -4.60
CA ILE A 90 20.02 8.29 -4.72
C ILE A 90 20.18 6.77 -4.81
N TYR A 91 20.50 6.30 -6.03
CA TYR A 91 21.01 4.96 -6.24
C TYR A 91 22.44 4.90 -5.69
N LEU A 92 22.64 4.14 -4.62
CA LEU A 92 23.98 3.76 -4.19
C LEU A 92 24.50 2.69 -5.15
N THR A 93 25.20 3.10 -6.20
CA THR A 93 26.19 2.22 -6.82
C THR A 93 27.48 2.35 -6.04
N SER A 94 28.08 1.22 -5.73
CA SER A 94 29.31 1.08 -4.96
C SER A 94 30.47 1.73 -5.70
N SER A 95 30.79 3.02 -5.45
CA SER A 95 32.16 3.56 -5.57
C SER A 95 32.39 5.03 -5.14
N ILE A 96 31.39 5.93 -5.04
CA ILE A 96 31.71 7.35 -4.73
C ILE A 96 30.70 7.95 -3.74
N LEU A 97 31.20 8.26 -2.54
CA LEU A 97 30.53 9.05 -1.50
C LEU A 97 30.55 10.55 -1.86
N THR A 98 29.43 11.10 -2.31
CA THR A 98 29.18 12.56 -2.27
C THR A 98 27.68 12.85 -2.15
N VAL A 99 27.28 13.41 -0.99
CA VAL A 99 25.96 13.97 -0.63
C VAL A 99 24.76 13.03 -0.83
N VAL A 100 24.55 12.16 0.17
CA VAL A 100 23.30 11.44 0.36
C VAL A 100 22.35 12.32 1.18
N SER A 101 21.17 12.66 0.66
CA SER A 101 20.07 13.02 1.56
C SER A 101 19.83 11.78 2.42
N ARG A 102 20.24 11.81 3.70
CA ARG A 102 20.28 10.66 4.62
C ARG A 102 18.90 10.02 4.90
N ASN A 103 17.86 10.39 4.14
CA ASN A 103 16.48 10.00 4.34
C ASN A 103 16.00 8.84 3.45
N ASP A 104 16.69 8.51 2.34
CA ASP A 104 16.11 7.63 1.31
C ASP A 104 16.56 6.17 1.35
N ALA A 105 17.59 5.84 2.15
CA ALA A 105 18.04 4.46 2.29
C ALA A 105 17.17 3.73 3.33
N ILE A 106 16.19 2.95 2.85
CA ILE A 106 15.60 1.88 3.65
C ILE A 106 16.69 0.83 3.84
N SER A 107 17.19 0.64 5.06
CA SER A 107 18.13 -0.46 5.31
C SER A 107 17.44 -1.80 5.11
N GLU A 108 18.17 -2.85 4.69
CA GLU A 108 17.59 -4.18 4.45
C GLU A 108 16.79 -4.71 5.66
N ASN A 109 17.20 -4.34 6.88
CA ASN A 109 16.57 -4.75 8.14
C ASN A 109 15.51 -3.77 8.66
N GLU A 110 15.26 -2.66 7.95
CA GLU A 110 14.27 -1.69 8.38
C GLU A 110 12.87 -2.27 8.23
N LYS A 111 12.08 -2.17 9.32
CA LYS A 111 10.68 -2.56 9.32
C LYS A 111 9.86 -1.53 8.54
N LEU A 112 9.12 -2.02 7.54
CA LEU A 112 8.16 -1.26 6.75
C LEU A 112 6.75 -1.81 7.01
N ASN A 113 5.75 -0.95 6.90
CA ASN A 113 4.35 -1.35 6.99
C ASN A 113 3.95 -2.00 5.66
N LEU A 114 3.52 -3.25 5.70
CA LEU A 114 3.04 -3.99 4.52
C LEU A 114 1.52 -3.86 4.45
N VAL A 115 0.99 -3.50 3.29
CA VAL A 115 -0.45 -3.43 3.03
C VAL A 115 -0.77 -4.00 1.64
N SER A 116 -1.95 -4.58 1.47
CA SER A 116 -2.37 -5.06 0.16
C SER A 116 -2.68 -3.90 -0.78
N LYS A 117 -2.21 -4.00 -2.04
CA LYS A 117 -2.45 -3.01 -3.10
C LYS A 117 -3.94 -2.67 -3.25
N ASN A 118 -4.81 -3.68 -3.25
CA ASN A 118 -6.25 -3.48 -3.34
C ASN A 118 -6.83 -2.68 -2.15
N LYS A 119 -6.27 -2.79 -0.94
CA LYS A 119 -6.70 -2.00 0.21
C LYS A 119 -6.27 -0.55 0.13
N VAL A 120 -5.10 -0.27 -0.45
CA VAL A 120 -4.72 1.10 -0.78
C VAL A 120 -5.66 1.68 -1.84
N MET A 121 -6.04 0.88 -2.84
CA MET A 121 -7.05 1.29 -3.84
C MET A 121 -8.43 1.54 -3.24
N ASP A 122 -8.85 0.78 -2.22
CA ASP A 122 -10.10 1.04 -1.49
C ASP A 122 -10.07 2.45 -0.86
N ILE A 123 -8.94 2.87 -0.28
CA ILE A 123 -8.76 4.22 0.28
C ILE A 123 -8.78 5.29 -0.81
N ILE A 124 -8.01 5.09 -1.88
CA ILE A 124 -7.96 5.99 -3.05
C ILE A 124 -9.37 6.23 -3.61
N ASN A 125 -10.17 5.17 -3.72
CA ASN A 125 -11.50 5.24 -4.33
C ASN A 125 -12.61 5.63 -3.34
N SER A 126 -12.31 5.77 -2.06
CA SER A 126 -13.30 6.09 -1.02
C SER A 126 -13.90 7.49 -1.16
N GLU A 127 -13.19 8.42 -1.79
CA GLU A 127 -13.65 9.79 -2.00
C GLU A 127 -13.03 10.46 -3.25
N ASN A 128 -13.67 11.55 -3.68
CA ASN A 128 -13.22 12.38 -4.79
C ASN A 128 -12.20 13.44 -4.34
N SER A 129 -11.12 12.98 -3.69
CA SER A 129 -9.94 13.78 -3.34
C SER A 129 -8.79 13.47 -4.31
N ASP A 130 -8.00 14.48 -4.66
CA ASP A 130 -6.72 14.34 -5.36
C ASP A 130 -5.56 14.00 -4.42
N ARG A 131 -5.78 14.04 -3.11
CA ARG A 131 -4.79 13.76 -2.07
C ARG A 131 -5.11 12.49 -1.29
N VAL A 132 -4.07 11.75 -0.92
CA VAL A 132 -4.10 10.65 0.06
C VAL A 132 -3.14 10.99 1.20
N LYS A 133 -3.52 10.66 2.43
CA LYS A 133 -2.77 11.00 3.64
C LYS A 133 -2.04 9.78 4.18
N PHE A 134 -0.77 9.97 4.53
CA PHE A 134 0.00 9.03 5.33
C PHE A 134 0.14 9.63 6.73
N GLU A 135 -0.36 8.94 7.73
CA GLU A 135 -0.51 9.49 9.07
C GLU A 135 0.25 8.70 10.11
N ILE A 136 0.79 9.41 11.10
CA ILE A 136 1.23 8.83 12.37
C ILE A 136 0.13 9.07 13.39
N ARG A 137 -0.31 7.99 14.02
CA ARG A 137 -1.17 7.96 15.21
C ARG A 137 -0.37 7.40 16.36
N GLU A 138 -0.92 7.40 17.57
CA GLU A 138 -0.19 7.08 18.80
C GLU A 138 0.62 5.77 18.70
N THR A 139 0.03 4.73 18.13
CA THR A 139 0.61 3.38 18.12
C THR A 139 0.90 2.84 16.72
N ILE A 140 0.43 3.49 15.66
CA ILE A 140 0.49 2.97 14.29
C ILE A 140 0.71 4.06 13.24
N GLN A 141 1.10 3.63 12.05
CA GLN A 141 1.05 4.46 10.85
C GLN A 141 -0.11 3.99 9.95
N THR A 142 -0.83 4.93 9.35
CA THR A 142 -2.03 4.64 8.54
C THR A 142 -1.98 5.33 7.19
N ILE A 143 -2.75 4.81 6.24
CA ILE A 143 -3.08 5.50 4.99
C ILE A 143 -4.54 5.90 5.10
N SER A 144 -4.88 7.15 4.83
CA SER A 144 -6.24 7.63 5.01
C SER A 144 -6.71 8.57 3.91
N SER A 145 -8.03 8.57 3.78
CA SER A 145 -8.82 9.62 3.17
C SER A 145 -9.57 10.36 4.28
N THR A 146 -10.42 11.32 3.93
CA THR A 146 -11.28 11.99 4.93
C THR A 146 -12.29 11.01 5.56
N LEU A 147 -12.71 9.99 4.81
CA LEU A 147 -13.76 9.06 5.24
C LEU A 147 -13.21 7.76 5.83
N MET A 148 -12.09 7.27 5.30
CA MET A 148 -11.59 5.93 5.57
C MET A 148 -10.13 5.94 5.99
N VAL A 149 -9.78 5.00 6.86
CA VAL A 149 -8.43 4.79 7.37
C VAL A 149 -8.05 3.33 7.18
N LEU A 150 -6.99 3.08 6.42
CA LEU A 150 -6.33 1.80 6.31
C LEU A 150 -5.27 1.70 7.39
N ASP A 151 -5.45 0.73 8.27
CA ASP A 151 -4.50 0.40 9.31
C ASP A 151 -3.48 -0.65 8.89
N PHE A 152 -2.48 -0.78 9.74
CA PHE A 152 -1.61 -1.94 9.78
C PHE A 152 -1.35 -2.31 11.24
N ILE A 153 -1.67 -3.54 11.61
CA ILE A 153 -1.23 -4.14 12.86
C ILE A 153 0.08 -4.87 12.56
N LEU A 154 1.19 -4.41 13.14
CA LEU A 154 2.41 -5.20 13.29
C LEU A 154 2.01 -6.55 13.91
N GLN A 155 1.93 -7.62 13.12
CA GLN A 155 2.04 -8.94 13.71
C GLN A 155 3.47 -9.07 14.19
N SER A 156 3.68 -8.80 15.49
CA SER A 156 4.85 -9.29 16.20
C SER A 156 4.88 -10.81 16.01
N ARG A 157 5.87 -11.29 15.26
CA ARG A 157 6.42 -12.62 15.53
C ARG A 157 7.54 -12.45 16.54
#